data_AF-A0A3D1WEY6-F1
#
_entry.id   AF-A0A3D1WEY6-F1
#
_cell.length_a   1.000
_cell.length_b   1.000
_cell.length_c   1.000
_cell.angle_alpha   90.00
_cell.angle_beta   90.00
_cell.angle_gamma   90.00
#
_symmetry.space_group_name_H-M   'P 1'
#
loop_
_entity.id
_entity.type
_entity.pdbx_description
1 polymer ?
#
loop_
_entity_poly.entity_id
_entity_poly.type
_entity_poly.pdbx_seq_one_letter_code
_entity_poly.pdbx_strand_id
1 'polypeptide(L)'
;MPWQAAPQASAANTLEVVKMNFRTVRICVAVLGTLSAAAASAQDKPTDKPQGVVPKHACVRPETPAKFENEGQQKIFVKQMDGYRDCLMAYRNDMNKIAQAHIDAANAAIEEFNHYVSSINKK
;
A
#
# COMPACT_ATOMS: atom_id res chain seq x y z
N MET A 1 -5.83 10.24 16.79
CA MET A 1 -4.94 10.77 15.74
C MET A 1 -5.76 10.89 14.46
N PRO A 2 -6.21 12.09 14.06
CA PRO A 2 -7.03 12.24 12.87
C PRO A 2 -6.16 12.21 11.62
N TRP A 3 -6.41 11.23 10.74
CA TRP A 3 -5.88 11.17 9.39
C TRP A 3 -6.47 12.34 8.59
N GLN A 4 -5.64 13.33 8.23
CA GLN A 4 -5.99 14.38 7.30
C GLN A 4 -5.73 13.87 5.88
N ALA A 5 -6.79 13.82 5.06
CA ALA A 5 -6.71 13.49 3.65
C ALA A 5 -5.92 14.57 2.89
N ALA A 6 -4.99 14.15 2.03
CA ALA A 6 -4.25 15.05 1.14
C ALA A 6 -5.19 15.72 0.13
N PRO A 7 -4.98 17.00 -0.21
CA PRO A 7 -5.80 17.73 -1.18
C PRO A 7 -5.56 17.20 -2.59
N GLN A 8 -6.66 17.03 -3.32
CA GLN A 8 -6.67 16.55 -4.70
C GLN A 8 -6.30 17.73 -5.60
N ALA A 9 -5.17 17.63 -6.30
CA ALA A 9 -4.73 18.63 -7.26
C ALA A 9 -5.75 18.71 -8.40
N SER A 10 -6.46 19.83 -8.43
CA SER A 10 -7.45 20.19 -9.45
C SER A 10 -6.80 20.29 -10.82
N ALA A 11 -7.32 19.52 -11.77
CA ALA A 11 -7.06 19.67 -13.19
C ALA A 11 -7.66 21.01 -13.67
N ALA A 12 -6.82 21.97 -14.01
CA ALA A 12 -7.23 23.18 -14.70
C ALA A 12 -6.12 23.64 -15.67
N ASN A 13 -6.40 23.39 -16.96
CA ASN A 13 -6.11 24.29 -18.08
C ASN A 13 -4.70 24.85 -18.27
N THR A 14 -3.93 24.21 -19.15
CA THR A 14 -3.08 24.90 -20.14
C THR A 14 -2.96 24.05 -21.41
N LEU A 15 -4.05 24.00 -22.18
CA LEU A 15 -4.01 23.70 -23.62
C LEU A 15 -3.56 24.98 -24.34
N GLU A 16 -2.26 25.29 -24.32
CA GLU A 16 -1.67 26.26 -25.23
C GLU A 16 -1.21 25.51 -26.50
N VAL A 17 -2.06 25.65 -27.49
CA VAL A 17 -1.97 25.27 -28.89
C VAL A 17 -0.56 25.49 -29.46
N VAL A 18 0.23 24.42 -29.64
CA VAL A 18 1.32 24.45 -30.61
C VAL A 18 0.68 24.40 -32.00
N LYS A 19 0.46 25.59 -32.56
CA LYS A 19 -0.08 25.82 -33.90
C LYS A 19 0.91 25.26 -34.93
N MET A 20 0.62 24.06 -35.39
CA MET A 20 1.40 23.30 -36.35
C MET A 20 1.37 24.00 -37.73
N ASN A 21 2.51 24.55 -38.19
CA ASN A 21 2.65 25.03 -39.57
C ASN A 21 3.14 23.87 -40.47
N PHE A 22 2.18 23.07 -40.91
CA PHE A 22 2.31 21.78 -41.59
C PHE A 22 2.69 21.87 -43.09
N ARG A 23 3.45 22.90 -43.53
CA ARG A 23 3.74 23.10 -44.97
C ARG A 23 5.21 23.01 -45.38
N THR A 24 6.16 22.90 -44.46
CA THR A 24 7.59 22.95 -44.84
C THR A 24 8.49 22.02 -44.02
N VAL A 25 8.12 20.74 -43.89
CA VAL A 25 9.08 19.70 -43.50
C VAL A 25 8.84 18.46 -44.35
N ARG A 26 9.21 18.57 -45.63
CA ARG A 26 9.54 17.41 -46.46
C ARG A 26 11.01 17.58 -46.85
N ILE A 27 11.73 16.47 -46.81
CA ILE A 27 13.10 16.24 -47.33
C ILE A 27 14.20 16.37 -46.27
N CYS A 28 14.54 15.23 -45.67
CA CYS A 28 15.86 14.59 -45.77
C CYS A 28 15.80 13.22 -45.07
N VAL A 29 15.50 12.19 -45.86
CA VAL A 29 15.68 10.78 -45.49
C VAL A 29 16.92 10.28 -46.22
N ALA A 30 17.64 9.37 -45.54
CA ALA A 30 18.89 8.69 -45.90
C ALA A 30 20.13 9.43 -45.35
N VAL A 31 21.00 8.82 -44.53
CA VAL A 31 21.65 7.51 -44.66
C VAL A 31 22.26 7.09 -43.29
N LEU A 32 22.38 5.77 -43.07
CA LEU A 32 23.06 5.01 -41.98
C LEU A 32 22.19 4.60 -40.79
N GLY A 33 21.84 3.31 -40.79
CA GLY A 33 21.02 2.68 -39.77
C GLY A 33 21.74 2.44 -38.45
N THR A 34 20.96 2.52 -37.39
CA THR A 34 20.91 1.47 -36.38
C THR A 34 19.45 1.23 -36.03
N LEU A 35 19.10 -0.05 -35.94
CA LEU A 35 17.82 -0.53 -35.44
C LEU A 35 17.71 -0.13 -33.97
N SER A 36 17.04 0.98 -33.66
CA SER A 36 16.58 1.26 -32.30
C SER A 36 15.07 1.32 -32.34
N ALA A 37 14.46 0.14 -32.21
CA ALA A 37 13.12 0.03 -31.68
C ALA A 37 13.14 0.72 -30.30
N ALA A 38 12.71 1.99 -30.25
CA ALA A 38 12.37 2.64 -29.01
C ALA A 38 11.10 1.95 -28.48
N ALA A 39 11.28 0.79 -27.85
CA ALA A 39 10.33 0.29 -26.89
C ALA A 39 10.34 1.32 -25.75
N ALA A 40 9.41 2.26 -25.81
CA ALA A 40 9.03 3.03 -24.64
C ALA A 40 8.64 2.00 -23.58
N SER A 41 9.52 1.76 -22.61
CA SER A 41 9.20 0.96 -21.42
C SER A 41 8.15 1.75 -20.65
N ALA A 42 6.89 1.59 -21.02
CA ALA A 42 5.77 1.97 -20.18
C ALA A 42 5.96 1.20 -18.88
N GLN A 43 6.43 1.88 -17.84
CA GLN A 43 6.35 1.34 -16.49
C GLN A 43 4.86 1.33 -16.15
N ASP A 44 4.22 0.18 -16.33
CA ASP A 44 2.87 -0.05 -15.84
C ASP A 44 2.82 0.37 -14.37
N LYS A 45 1.92 1.30 -14.06
CA LYS A 45 1.63 1.68 -12.67
C LYS A 45 1.35 0.39 -11.91
N PRO A 46 1.82 0.25 -10.65
CA PRO A 46 1.48 -0.88 -9.81
C PRO A 46 -0.03 -1.09 -9.87
N THR A 47 -0.43 -2.24 -10.43
CA THR A 47 -1.83 -2.59 -10.58
C THR A 47 -2.42 -2.70 -9.18
N ASP A 48 -3.54 -2.02 -8.93
CA ASP A 48 -4.30 -2.11 -7.69
C ASP A 48 -4.75 -3.57 -7.53
N LYS A 49 -3.94 -4.38 -6.84
CA LYS A 49 -4.30 -5.75 -6.54
C LYS A 49 -5.48 -5.70 -5.58
N PRO A 50 -6.48 -6.57 -5.73
CA PRO A 50 -7.63 -6.61 -4.82
C PRO A 50 -7.12 -6.63 -3.38
N GLN A 51 -7.58 -5.68 -2.54
CA GLN A 51 -7.25 -5.73 -1.12
C GLN A 51 -7.83 -7.04 -0.56
N GLY A 52 -6.96 -7.96 -0.16
CA GLY A 52 -7.36 -9.26 0.36
C GLY A 52 -8.32 -9.12 1.54
N VAL A 53 -9.25 -10.06 1.66
CA VAL A 53 -10.22 -10.09 2.76
C VAL A 53 -9.46 -10.18 4.09
N VAL A 54 -9.62 -9.16 4.95
CA VAL A 54 -9.03 -9.18 6.30
C VAL A 54 -9.74 -10.25 7.12
N PRO A 55 -9.03 -11.27 7.64
CA PRO A 55 -9.63 -12.32 8.45
C PRO A 55 -10.30 -11.71 9.69
N LYS A 56 -11.52 -12.13 10.02
CA LYS A 56 -12.16 -11.71 11.27
C LYS A 56 -11.69 -12.61 12.42
N HIS A 57 -11.59 -12.06 13.63
CA HIS A 57 -11.33 -12.87 14.81
C HIS A 57 -12.56 -13.72 15.17
N ALA A 58 -12.32 -14.95 15.65
CA ALA A 58 -13.37 -15.83 16.17
C ALA A 58 -13.57 -15.72 17.70
N CYS A 59 -12.93 -14.73 18.34
CA CYS A 59 -12.98 -14.56 19.79
C CYS A 59 -14.40 -14.31 20.30
N VAL A 60 -14.86 -15.14 21.24
CA VAL A 60 -16.20 -15.05 21.84
C VAL A 60 -16.16 -14.10 23.03
N ARG A 61 -16.98 -13.06 22.98
CA ARG A 61 -17.13 -12.13 24.10
C ARG A 61 -17.90 -12.82 25.23
N PRO A 62 -17.35 -12.88 26.45
CA PRO A 62 -18.08 -13.42 27.60
C PRO A 62 -19.22 -12.47 28.00
N GLU A 63 -20.32 -13.05 28.47
CA GLU A 63 -21.48 -12.29 28.93
C GLU A 63 -21.20 -11.66 30.29
N THR A 64 -21.43 -10.35 30.42
CA THR A 64 -21.20 -9.64 31.68
C THR A 64 -22.45 -9.73 32.55
N PRO A 65 -22.40 -10.40 33.72
CA PRO A 65 -23.54 -10.46 34.62
C PRO A 65 -23.81 -9.08 35.25
N ALA A 66 -25.08 -8.72 35.46
CA ALA A 66 -25.47 -7.45 36.08
C ALA A 66 -25.03 -7.34 37.55
N LYS A 67 -24.99 -8.48 38.26
CA LYS A 67 -24.40 -8.65 39.60
C LYS A 67 -23.80 -10.04 39.69
N PHE A 68 -22.68 -10.17 40.39
CA PHE A 68 -22.15 -11.48 40.77
C PHE A 68 -22.86 -11.95 42.04
N GLU A 69 -23.40 -13.17 42.03
CA GLU A 69 -24.09 -13.73 43.20
C GLU A 69 -23.10 -14.25 44.24
N ASN A 70 -21.90 -14.66 43.82
CA ASN A 70 -20.83 -15.14 44.71
C ASN A 70 -19.44 -14.96 44.09
N GLU A 71 -18.39 -15.11 44.92
CA GLU A 71 -16.99 -14.99 44.50
C GLU A 71 -16.58 -16.04 43.45
N GLY A 72 -17.23 -17.21 43.45
CA GLY A 72 -16.99 -18.27 42.47
C GLY A 72 -17.36 -17.85 41.05
N GLN A 73 -18.53 -17.22 40.87
CA GLN A 73 -18.97 -16.66 39.59
C GLN A 73 -18.03 -15.56 39.10
N GLN A 74 -17.55 -14.71 40.01
CA GLN A 74 -16.57 -13.67 39.68
C GLN A 74 -15.25 -14.28 39.16
N LYS A 75 -14.72 -15.31 39.82
CA LYS A 75 -13.50 -16.01 39.39
C LYS A 75 -13.66 -16.67 38.03
N ILE A 76 -14.82 -17.26 37.74
CA ILE A 76 -15.12 -17.86 36.43
C ILE A 76 -15.15 -16.77 35.35
N PHE A 77 -15.85 -15.66 35.60
CA PHE A 77 -15.92 -14.55 34.66
C PHE A 77 -14.54 -13.94 34.36
N VAL A 78 -13.70 -13.75 35.39
CA VAL A 78 -12.32 -13.27 35.19
C VAL A 78 -11.52 -14.21 34.27
N LYS A 79 -11.60 -15.53 34.49
CA LYS A 79 -10.95 -16.51 33.60
C LYS A 79 -11.47 -16.45 32.16
N GLN A 80 -12.77 -16.26 31.97
CA GLN A 80 -13.36 -16.10 30.64
C GLN A 80 -12.91 -14.80 29.96
N MET A 81 -12.80 -13.71 30.73
CA MET A 81 -12.28 -12.43 30.27
C MET A 81 -10.81 -12.53 29.86
N ASP A 82 -9.98 -13.22 30.65
CA ASP A 82 -8.58 -13.46 30.31
C ASP A 82 -8.47 -14.27 29.01
N GLY A 83 -9.25 -15.35 28.87
CA GLY A 83 -9.29 -16.12 27.63
C GLY A 83 -9.73 -15.30 26.41
N TYR A 84 -10.72 -14.41 26.56
CA TYR A 84 -11.14 -13.50 25.50
C TYR A 84 -10.04 -12.49 25.14
N ARG A 85 -9.37 -11.91 26.14
CA ARG A 85 -8.24 -11.00 25.95
C ARG A 85 -7.11 -11.69 25.20
N ASP A 86 -6.71 -12.88 25.63
CA ASP A 86 -5.61 -13.62 25.03
C ASP A 86 -5.90 -13.96 23.57
N CYS A 87 -7.14 -14.35 23.25
CA CYS A 87 -7.57 -14.56 21.88
C CYS A 87 -7.43 -13.30 21.01
N LEU A 88 -7.87 -12.13 21.52
CA LEU A 88 -7.73 -10.87 20.79
C LEU A 88 -6.27 -10.46 20.60
N MET A 89 -5.43 -10.69 21.61
CA MET A 89 -4.00 -10.40 21.52
C MET A 89 -3.30 -11.30 20.51
N ALA A 90 -3.66 -12.58 20.45
CA ALA A 90 -3.17 -13.51 19.43
C ALA A 90 -3.55 -13.02 18.01
N TYR A 91 -4.83 -12.71 17.80
CA TYR A 91 -5.31 -12.16 16.53
C TYR A 91 -4.55 -10.89 16.11
N ARG A 92 -4.38 -9.93 17.05
CA ARG A 92 -3.61 -8.72 16.81
C ARG A 92 -2.17 -9.03 16.38
N ASN A 93 -1.51 -9.96 17.08
CA ASN A 93 -0.13 -10.33 16.78
C ASN A 93 -0.02 -10.95 15.38
N ASP A 94 -0.98 -11.77 14.98
CA ASP A 94 -0.99 -12.37 13.64
C ASP A 94 -1.23 -11.32 12.55
N MET A 95 -2.16 -10.39 12.76
CA MET A 95 -2.34 -9.26 11.82
C MET A 95 -1.11 -8.35 11.74
N ASN A 96 -0.42 -8.11 12.84
CA ASN A 96 0.83 -7.33 12.84
C ASN A 96 1.94 -8.02 12.04
N LYS A 97 2.06 -9.35 12.09
CA LYS A 97 3.04 -10.08 11.28
C LYS A 97 2.77 -9.90 9.79
N ILE A 98 1.51 -9.97 9.38
CA ILE A 98 1.10 -9.74 7.98
C ILE A 98 1.43 -8.31 7.57
N ALA A 99 1.06 -7.32 8.40
CA ALA A 99 1.37 -5.92 8.14
C ALA A 99 2.87 -5.67 8.03
N GLN A 100 3.67 -6.27 8.92
CA GLN A 100 5.13 -6.13 8.89
C GLN A 100 5.73 -6.69 7.60
N ALA A 101 5.27 -7.86 7.14
CA ALA A 101 5.73 -8.41 5.86
C ALA A 101 5.46 -7.47 4.67
N HIS A 102 4.31 -6.78 4.67
CA HIS A 102 4.01 -5.77 3.65
C HIS A 102 4.90 -4.52 3.77
N ILE A 103 5.16 -4.06 5.00
CA ILE A 103 6.07 -2.94 5.27
C ILE A 103 7.48 -3.27 4.80
N ASP A 104 7.97 -4.46 5.13
CA ASP A 104 9.31 -4.92 4.74
C ASP A 104 9.46 -5.00 3.22
N ALA A 105 8.44 -5.53 2.52
CA ALA A 105 8.42 -5.56 1.06
C ALA A 105 8.44 -4.14 0.45
N ALA A 106 7.69 -3.19 1.02
CA ALA A 106 7.70 -1.80 0.57
C ALA A 106 9.06 -1.13 0.81
N ASN A 107 9.66 -1.37 1.98
CA ASN A 107 11.00 -0.85 2.31
C ASN A 107 12.07 -1.42 1.38
N ALA A 108 12.01 -2.71 1.05
CA ALA A 108 12.93 -3.34 0.10
C ALA A 108 12.87 -2.68 -1.29
N ALA A 109 11.67 -2.36 -1.78
CA ALA A 109 11.50 -1.64 -3.05
C ALA A 109 12.09 -0.22 -3.00
N ILE A 110 11.95 0.49 -1.87
CA ILE A 110 12.56 1.80 -1.67
C ILE A 110 14.08 1.69 -1.63
N GLU A 111 14.62 0.67 -0.95
CA GLU A 111 16.05 0.42 -0.87
C GLU A 111 16.66 0.15 -2.26
N GLU A 112 15.98 -0.66 -3.08
CA GLU A 112 16.37 -0.92 -4.48
C GLU A 112 16.48 0.40 -5.27
N PHE A 113 15.46 1.26 -5.16
CA PHE A 113 15.47 2.55 -5.84
C PHE A 113 16.61 3.46 -5.33
N ASN A 114 16.81 3.55 -4.03
CA ASN A 114 17.87 4.35 -3.43
C ASN A 114 19.26 3.86 -3.86
N HIS A 115 19.47 2.55 -3.94
CA HIS A 115 20.70 1.97 -4.44
C HIS A 115 20.93 2.32 -5.92
N TYR A 116 19.88 2.24 -6.75
CA TYR A 116 19.95 2.64 -8.15
C TYR A 116 20.35 4.11 -8.31
N VAL A 117 19.68 5.04 -7.62
CA VAL A 117 20.01 6.47 -7.66
C VAL A 117 21.43 6.73 -7.17
N SER A 118 21.87 6.06 -6.10
CA SER A 118 23.25 6.18 -5.60
C SER A 118 24.28 5.72 -6.64
N SER A 119 23.98 4.68 -7.41
CA SER A 119 24.88 4.17 -8.45
C SER A 119 25.08 5.16 -9.62
N ILE A 120 24.07 5.98 -9.90
CA ILE A 120 24.14 7.04 -10.92
C ILE A 120 24.94 8.23 -10.40
N ASN A 121 24.66 8.68 -9.17
CA ASN A 121 25.31 9.86 -8.58
C ASN A 121 26.81 9.67 -8.28
N LYS A 122 27.30 8.43 -8.31
CA LYS A 122 28.72 8.09 -8.13
C LYS A 122 29.50 8.00 -9.45
N LYS A 123 28.85 8.21 -10.60
CA LYS A 123 29.49 8.35 -11.91
C LYS A 123 29.66 9.82 -12.27
#